data_AF-A0A8D8ARE4-F1
#
_entry.id   AF-A0A8D8ARE4-F1
#
_cell.length_a   1.000
_cell.length_b   1.000
_cell.length_c   1.000
_cell.angle_alpha   90.00
_cell.angle_beta   90.00
_cell.angle_gamma   90.00
#
_symmetry.space_group_name_H-M   'P 1'
#
loop_
_entity.id
_entity.type
_entity.pdbx_description
1 polymer ?
#
loop_
_entity_poly.entity_id
_entity_poly.type
_entity_poly.pdbx_seq_one_letter_code
_entity_poly.pdbx_strand_id
1 'polypeptide(L)'
;MVNLSALLRLPAAMGSPKLKTVPKAIYNHLRGFPVVNGEITQLSAKVRDFVEQSAALCRPEKIHIVDGTEEESSSLLKMLHSQGTIQPLPKYENCWLARTNPADVARVESKTFICTEKREQAIPTPKEGVKGSLGNWISPEDYEAAIQARFPGCMKGRTMYVVPYSMGPIASPLSKFGIEITDSAYVVNSMRIMTRMGEEVLDKLSDNSVRTLSRFHAQPIS
;
A
#
# COMPACT_ATOMS: atom_id res chain seq x y z
N MET A 1 -37.72 47.20 36.73
CA MET A 1 -36.83 46.29 37.46
C MET A 1 -37.65 45.43 38.42
N VAL A 2 -38.03 44.22 38.01
CA VAL A 2 -38.25 43.06 38.90
C VAL A 2 -37.83 41.83 38.10
N ASN A 3 -37.06 40.96 38.76
CA ASN A 3 -36.04 40.07 38.21
C ASN A 3 -36.62 38.75 37.64
N LEU A 4 -36.07 38.31 36.50
CA LEU A 4 -36.38 37.10 35.74
C LEU A 4 -35.63 35.90 36.35
N SER A 5 -36.24 35.12 37.26
CA SER A 5 -35.55 33.92 37.79
C SER A 5 -36.46 32.86 38.40
N ALA A 6 -37.54 32.46 37.72
CA ALA A 6 -38.31 31.29 38.12
C ALA A 6 -39.05 30.67 36.93
N LEU A 7 -38.38 29.76 36.20
CA LEU A 7 -39.07 28.67 35.51
C LEU A 7 -38.06 27.58 35.11
N LEU A 8 -38.37 26.37 35.58
CA LEU A 8 -37.82 25.06 35.21
C LEU A 8 -36.46 24.65 35.79
N ARG A 9 -36.52 24.19 37.05
CA ARG A 9 -35.70 23.07 37.52
C ARG A 9 -36.27 21.77 36.95
N LEU A 10 -35.47 21.02 36.19
CA LEU A 10 -35.66 19.59 35.91
C LEU A 10 -34.38 18.84 36.35
N PRO A 11 -34.49 17.63 36.93
CA PRO A 11 -33.38 16.93 37.54
C PRO A 11 -32.44 16.33 36.47
N ALA A 12 -31.16 16.66 36.55
CA ALA A 12 -30.10 16.05 35.77
C ALA A 12 -29.78 14.65 36.32
N ALA A 13 -30.53 13.64 35.90
CA ALA A 13 -30.17 12.24 36.10
C ALA A 13 -30.83 11.37 35.03
N MET A 14 -30.18 11.24 33.87
CA MET A 14 -30.27 10.05 33.03
C MET A 14 -28.93 9.86 32.33
N GLY A 15 -28.24 8.79 32.71
CA GLY A 15 -26.97 8.39 32.11
C GLY A 15 -27.12 8.27 30.60
N SER A 16 -26.16 8.85 29.88
CA SER A 16 -26.01 8.69 28.44
C SER A 16 -26.03 7.19 28.09
N PRO A 17 -26.90 6.74 27.17
CA PRO A 17 -26.95 5.34 26.79
C PRO A 17 -25.61 4.99 26.13
N LYS A 18 -24.92 3.99 26.70
CA LYS A 18 -23.76 3.36 26.06
C LYS A 18 -24.22 2.81 24.71
N LEU A 19 -23.81 3.48 23.64
CA LEU A 19 -23.99 2.98 22.27
C LEU A 19 -23.37 1.58 22.21
N LYS A 20 -24.22 0.58 21.99
CA LYS A 20 -23.80 -0.80 21.78
C LYS A 20 -22.88 -0.82 20.56
N THR A 21 -21.70 -1.39 20.73
CA THR A 21 -20.72 -1.61 19.66
C THR A 21 -21.37 -2.36 18.50
N VAL A 22 -21.45 -1.69 17.36
CA VAL A 22 -22.01 -2.22 16.12
C VAL A 22 -21.06 -3.28 15.54
N PRO A 23 -21.55 -4.38 14.93
CA PRO A 23 -20.67 -5.43 14.41
C PRO A 23 -19.76 -4.91 13.28
N LYS A 24 -18.44 -5.06 13.46
CA LYS A 24 -17.35 -4.59 12.57
C LYS A 24 -17.44 -5.03 11.08
N ALA A 25 -18.24 -6.06 10.76
CA ALA A 25 -18.13 -6.76 9.48
C ALA A 25 -18.92 -6.15 8.28
N ILE A 26 -19.83 -5.20 8.50
CA ILE A 26 -20.79 -4.80 7.43
C ILE A 26 -20.29 -3.62 6.56
N TYR A 27 -19.33 -2.81 7.02
CA TYR A 27 -19.00 -1.53 6.36
C TYR A 27 -17.54 -1.38 5.87
N ASN A 28 -16.69 -2.38 6.03
CA ASN A 28 -15.30 -2.27 5.59
C ASN A 28 -15.16 -2.63 4.10
N HIS A 29 -15.85 -1.87 3.25
CA HIS A 29 -15.78 -1.99 1.80
C HIS A 29 -15.21 -0.70 1.21
N LEU A 30 -14.27 -0.85 0.28
CA LEU A 30 -13.71 0.27 -0.47
C LEU A 30 -14.24 0.18 -1.89
N ARG A 31 -15.19 1.06 -2.27
CA ARG A 31 -15.86 1.05 -3.59
C ARG A 31 -16.37 -0.33 -4.06
N GLY A 32 -16.89 -1.13 -3.12
CA GLY A 32 -17.43 -2.47 -3.41
C GLY A 32 -16.40 -3.61 -3.34
N PHE A 33 -15.12 -3.32 -3.06
CA PHE A 33 -14.13 -4.33 -2.73
C PHE A 33 -14.12 -4.60 -1.23
N PRO A 34 -14.24 -5.87 -0.78
CA PRO A 34 -14.18 -6.20 0.62
C PRO A 34 -12.77 -5.99 1.17
N VAL A 35 -12.66 -5.29 2.30
CA VAL A 35 -11.42 -5.17 3.06
C VAL A 35 -11.40 -6.26 4.13
N VAL A 36 -10.46 -7.19 4.00
CA VAL A 36 -10.37 -8.40 4.82
C VAL A 36 -9.46 -8.26 6.04
N ASN A 37 -8.59 -7.24 6.06
CA ASN A 37 -7.74 -6.90 7.20
C ASN A 37 -7.55 -5.39 7.33
N GLY A 38 -7.49 -4.90 8.57
CA GLY A 38 -7.42 -3.47 8.92
C GLY A 38 -8.71 -2.70 8.66
N GLU A 39 -8.77 -1.42 9.02
CA GLU A 39 -9.95 -0.57 8.83
C GLU A 39 -9.65 0.60 7.89
N ILE A 40 -10.51 0.84 6.89
CA ILE A 40 -10.36 1.98 5.95
C ILE A 40 -10.34 3.33 6.69
N THR A 41 -10.97 3.40 7.86
CA THR A 41 -11.05 4.60 8.70
C THR A 41 -9.70 5.03 9.25
N GLN A 42 -8.72 4.11 9.35
CA GLN A 42 -7.35 4.41 9.78
C GLN A 42 -6.52 5.09 8.68
N LEU A 43 -6.96 5.01 7.42
CA LEU A 43 -6.27 5.62 6.29
C LEU A 43 -6.61 7.12 6.19
N SER A 44 -5.59 7.96 6.00
CA SER A 44 -5.80 9.37 5.65
C SER A 44 -6.52 9.50 4.31
N ALA A 45 -7.19 10.64 4.08
CA ALA A 45 -7.95 10.86 2.85
C ALA A 45 -7.13 10.63 1.58
N LYS A 46 -5.88 11.14 1.55
CA LYS A 46 -4.96 10.96 0.41
C LYS A 46 -4.61 9.49 0.17
N VAL A 47 -4.36 8.72 1.24
CA VAL A 47 -4.04 7.29 1.12
C VAL A 47 -5.27 6.52 0.66
N ARG A 48 -6.44 6.82 1.22
CA ARG A 48 -7.71 6.22 0.82
C ARG A 48 -7.98 6.46 -0.67
N ASP A 49 -7.84 7.70 -1.14
CA ASP A 49 -8.03 8.04 -2.55
C ASP A 49 -7.08 7.27 -3.46
N PHE A 50 -5.82 7.12 -3.06
CA PHE A 50 -4.83 6.34 -3.81
C PHE A 50 -5.19 4.85 -3.87
N VAL A 51 -5.61 4.25 -2.76
CA VAL A 51 -6.05 2.85 -2.72
C VAL A 51 -7.33 2.67 -3.53
N GLU A 52 -8.27 3.61 -3.48
CA GLU A 52 -9.50 3.58 -4.26
C GLU A 52 -9.25 3.62 -5.76
N GLN A 53 -8.42 4.55 -6.23
CA GLN A 53 -8.05 4.67 -7.64
C GLN A 53 -7.35 3.41 -8.12
N SER A 54 -6.42 2.90 -7.31
CA SER A 54 -5.68 1.66 -7.59
C SER A 54 -6.61 0.44 -7.66
N ALA A 55 -7.55 0.31 -6.72
CA ALA A 55 -8.53 -0.78 -6.71
C ALA A 55 -9.49 -0.69 -7.91
N ALA A 56 -9.93 0.51 -8.27
CA ALA A 56 -10.79 0.73 -9.43
C ALA A 56 -10.10 0.32 -10.75
N LEU A 57 -8.80 0.62 -10.89
CA LEU A 57 -7.99 0.24 -12.03
C LEU A 57 -7.73 -1.27 -12.07
N CYS A 58 -7.29 -1.85 -10.96
CA CYS A 58 -6.72 -3.21 -10.95
C CYS A 58 -7.74 -4.31 -10.68
N ARG A 59 -8.93 -3.94 -10.19
CA ARG A 59 -10.06 -4.84 -9.91
C ARG A 59 -9.68 -6.05 -9.03
N PRO A 60 -9.13 -5.83 -7.82
CA PRO A 60 -8.80 -6.93 -6.92
C PRO A 60 -10.05 -7.69 -6.44
N GLU A 61 -9.89 -8.91 -5.95
CA GLU A 61 -11.00 -9.63 -5.29
C GLU A 61 -11.27 -9.07 -3.90
N LYS A 62 -10.20 -8.76 -3.18
CA LYS A 62 -10.22 -8.26 -1.81
C LYS A 62 -9.01 -7.39 -1.52
N ILE A 63 -9.13 -6.52 -0.52
CA ILE A 63 -8.07 -5.62 -0.08
C ILE A 63 -7.62 -6.03 1.32
N HIS A 64 -6.32 -6.05 1.55
CA HIS A 64 -5.70 -6.40 2.82
C HIS A 64 -4.79 -5.26 3.25
N ILE A 65 -5.14 -4.54 4.32
CA ILE A 65 -4.26 -3.53 4.91
C ILE A 65 -3.28 -4.25 5.84
N VAL A 66 -1.99 -4.07 5.59
CA VAL A 66 -0.91 -4.80 6.26
C VAL A 66 -0.60 -4.14 7.61
N ASP A 67 -0.68 -4.93 8.68
CA ASP A 67 -0.46 -4.46 10.06
C ASP A 67 1.00 -4.63 10.53
N GLY A 68 1.79 -5.47 9.85
CA GLY A 68 3.22 -5.67 10.15
C GLY A 68 3.51 -6.71 11.24
N THR A 69 2.48 -7.33 11.81
CA THR A 69 2.60 -8.30 12.92
C THR A 69 3.33 -9.58 12.50
N GLU A 70 3.88 -10.28 13.48
CA GLU A 70 4.55 -11.57 13.24
C GLU A 70 3.53 -12.65 12.85
N GLU A 71 2.31 -12.57 13.38
CA GLU A 71 1.18 -13.44 13.09
C GLU A 71 0.74 -13.30 11.62
N GLU A 72 0.60 -12.06 11.14
CA GLU A 72 0.29 -11.77 9.74
C GLU A 72 1.37 -12.31 8.81
N SER A 73 2.64 -12.01 9.10
CA SER A 73 3.81 -12.51 8.35
C SER A 73 3.82 -14.03 8.30
N SER A 74 3.61 -14.70 9.45
CA SER A 74 3.58 -16.15 9.55
C SER A 74 2.43 -16.77 8.75
N SER A 75 1.26 -16.14 8.74
CA SER A 75 0.10 -16.57 7.94
C SER A 75 0.39 -16.44 6.45
N LEU A 76 0.99 -15.32 6.02
CA LEU A 76 1.37 -15.11 4.62
C LEU A 76 2.44 -16.10 4.16
N LEU A 77 3.43 -16.42 4.99
CA LEU A 77 4.44 -17.44 4.70
C LEU A 77 3.81 -18.83 4.56
N LYS A 78 2.88 -19.21 5.44
CA LYS A 78 2.12 -20.47 5.33
C LYS A 78 1.31 -20.54 4.03
N MET A 79 0.67 -19.43 3.64
CA MET A 79 -0.05 -19.33 2.36
C MET A 79 0.89 -19.50 1.17
N LEU A 80 2.01 -18.81 1.15
CA LEU A 80 3.01 -18.93 0.08
C LEU A 80 3.59 -20.35 0.01
N HIS A 81 3.76 -21.00 1.16
CA HIS A 81 4.23 -22.38 1.22
C HIS A 81 3.19 -23.36 0.67
N SER A 82 1.90 -23.23 1.04
CA SER A 82 0.83 -24.09 0.53
C SER A 82 0.60 -23.92 -0.97
N GLN A 83 0.88 -22.73 -1.51
CA GLN A 83 0.85 -22.43 -2.94
C GLN A 83 2.09 -22.95 -3.69
N GLY A 84 3.13 -23.42 -2.98
CA GLY A 84 4.38 -23.89 -3.57
C GLY A 84 5.34 -22.79 -4.02
N THR A 85 5.01 -21.52 -3.74
CA THR A 85 5.85 -20.36 -4.08
C THR A 85 7.15 -20.33 -3.27
N ILE A 86 7.10 -20.79 -2.01
CA ILE A 86 8.27 -20.86 -1.14
C ILE A 86 8.43 -22.24 -0.48
N GLN A 87 9.66 -22.57 -0.13
CA GLN A 87 10.03 -23.80 0.56
C GLN A 87 10.78 -23.48 1.86
N PRO A 88 10.44 -24.14 2.99
CA PRO A 88 11.19 -23.96 4.23
C PRO A 88 12.59 -24.54 4.10
N LEU A 89 13.57 -23.91 4.75
CA LEU A 89 14.94 -24.41 4.84
C LEU A 89 15.17 -25.05 6.22
N PRO A 90 15.01 -26.38 6.38
CA PRO A 90 14.95 -27.04 7.70
C PRO A 90 16.26 -26.96 8.49
N LYS A 91 17.36 -26.60 7.82
CA LYS A 91 18.67 -26.42 8.46
C LYS A 91 18.75 -25.12 9.28
N TYR A 92 17.85 -24.17 9.05
CA TYR A 92 17.91 -22.83 9.63
C TYR A 92 16.57 -22.43 10.24
N GLU A 93 16.59 -21.53 11.22
CA GLU A 93 15.38 -21.03 11.87
C GLU A 93 14.74 -19.92 11.03
N ASN A 94 13.41 -20.02 10.81
CA ASN A 94 12.60 -19.06 10.05
C ASN A 94 13.19 -18.65 8.68
N CYS A 95 13.86 -19.58 7.99
CA CYS A 95 14.44 -19.34 6.67
C CYS A 95 13.62 -19.99 5.56
N TRP A 96 13.46 -19.26 4.47
CA TRP A 96 12.60 -19.64 3.35
C TRP A 96 13.33 -19.46 2.01
N LEU A 97 13.09 -20.37 1.08
CA LEU A 97 13.62 -20.35 -0.28
C LEU A 97 12.47 -20.06 -1.26
N ALA A 98 12.60 -18.98 -2.03
CA ALA A 98 11.76 -18.71 -3.20
C ALA A 98 12.56 -19.01 -4.48
N ARG A 99 11.93 -19.64 -5.47
CA ARG A 99 12.52 -19.85 -6.80
C ARG A 99 11.72 -19.04 -7.81
N THR A 100 12.34 -18.01 -8.38
CA THR A 100 11.67 -17.14 -9.36
C THR A 100 11.78 -17.70 -10.77
N ASN A 101 10.97 -17.15 -11.68
CA ASN A 101 11.12 -17.44 -13.11
C ASN A 101 12.51 -16.95 -13.58
N PRO A 102 13.28 -17.73 -14.36
CA PRO A 102 14.56 -17.30 -14.92
C PRO A 102 14.50 -15.98 -15.71
N ALA A 103 13.34 -15.61 -16.24
CA ALA A 103 13.13 -14.33 -16.91
C ALA A 103 13.00 -13.13 -15.95
N ASP A 104 12.84 -13.36 -14.65
CA ASP A 104 12.64 -12.37 -13.58
C ASP A 104 13.65 -12.60 -12.45
N VAL A 105 14.93 -12.42 -12.79
CA VAL A 105 16.07 -12.66 -11.88
C VAL A 105 16.88 -11.40 -11.57
N ALA A 106 16.74 -10.36 -12.40
CA ALA A 106 17.56 -9.16 -12.30
C ALA A 106 16.79 -7.93 -12.74
N ARG A 107 17.28 -6.76 -12.29
CA ARG A 107 16.77 -5.48 -12.76
C ARG A 107 16.96 -5.38 -14.27
N VAL A 108 15.88 -5.13 -14.99
CA VAL A 108 15.92 -4.92 -16.43
C VAL A 108 15.98 -3.41 -16.68
N GLU A 109 17.19 -2.86 -16.71
CA GLU A 109 17.40 -1.41 -16.86
C GLU A 109 16.72 -0.84 -18.10
N SER A 110 16.66 -1.60 -19.20
CA SER A 110 15.95 -1.21 -20.43
C SER A 110 14.43 -1.06 -20.27
N LYS A 111 13.86 -1.55 -19.16
CA LYS A 111 12.44 -1.42 -18.82
C LYS A 111 12.20 -0.47 -17.63
N THR A 112 13.24 0.19 -17.14
CA THR A 112 13.15 1.19 -16.06
C THR A 112 13.19 2.58 -16.66
N PHE A 113 12.11 3.33 -16.47
CA PHE A 113 11.94 4.68 -17.03
C PHE A 113 11.64 5.70 -15.95
N ILE A 114 12.07 6.93 -16.18
CA ILE A 114 11.68 8.11 -15.39
C ILE A 114 10.75 8.95 -16.26
N CYS A 115 9.56 9.24 -15.75
CA CYS A 115 8.57 10.07 -16.42
C CYS A 115 8.66 11.51 -15.91
N THR A 116 8.97 12.45 -16.79
CA THR A 116 9.00 13.89 -16.53
C THR A 116 8.44 14.63 -17.75
N GLU A 117 7.88 15.83 -17.57
CA GLU A 117 7.36 16.63 -18.69
C GLU A 117 8.45 16.92 -19.73
N LYS A 118 9.65 17.26 -19.27
CA LYS A 118 10.82 17.52 -20.11
C LYS A 118 11.84 16.41 -19.95
N ARG A 119 12.38 15.91 -21.06
CA ARG A 119 13.38 14.84 -21.08
C ARG A 119 14.64 15.22 -20.31
N GLU A 120 15.06 16.48 -20.41
CA GLU A 120 16.29 17.01 -19.83
C GLU A 120 16.26 17.00 -18.29
N GLN A 121 15.08 16.93 -17.67
CA GLN A 121 14.92 16.79 -16.23
C GLN A 121 15.23 15.36 -15.74
N ALA A 122 15.11 14.37 -16.62
CA ALA A 122 15.36 12.97 -16.31
C ALA A 122 16.74 12.51 -16.78
N ILE A 123 17.12 12.86 -18.02
CA ILE A 123 18.39 12.44 -18.63
C ILE A 123 19.04 13.57 -19.44
N PRO A 124 20.38 13.67 -19.45
CA PRO A 124 21.07 14.60 -20.33
C PRO A 124 20.83 14.29 -21.81
N THR A 125 20.83 15.33 -22.65
CA THR A 125 20.80 15.17 -24.10
C THR A 125 22.15 14.63 -24.58
N PRO A 126 22.22 13.40 -25.13
CA PRO A 126 23.47 12.85 -25.63
C PRO A 126 23.89 13.58 -26.91
N LYS A 127 25.20 13.55 -27.21
CA LYS A 127 25.72 14.02 -28.50
C LYS A 127 25.16 13.16 -29.64
N GLU A 128 25.04 13.73 -30.83
CA GLU A 128 24.60 13.00 -32.02
C GLU A 128 25.45 11.74 -32.23
N GLY A 129 24.79 10.62 -32.55
CA GLY A 129 25.43 9.31 -32.72
C GLY A 129 25.78 8.57 -31.42
N VAL A 130 25.60 9.18 -30.24
CA VAL A 130 25.87 8.53 -28.94
C VAL A 130 24.58 8.09 -28.28
N LYS A 131 24.48 6.79 -27.94
CA LYS A 131 23.40 6.28 -27.11
C LYS A 131 23.65 6.65 -25.64
N GLY A 132 22.71 7.36 -25.02
CA GLY A 132 22.79 7.70 -23.60
C GLY A 132 22.74 6.44 -22.72
N SER A 133 23.56 6.41 -21.67
CA SER A 133 23.63 5.32 -20.68
C SER A 133 23.16 5.73 -19.28
N LEU A 134 22.73 6.99 -19.11
CA LEU A 134 22.40 7.58 -17.80
C LEU A 134 20.94 7.36 -17.36
N GLY A 135 20.20 6.52 -18.07
CA GLY A 135 18.80 6.19 -17.77
C GLY A 135 17.90 6.25 -19.00
N ASN A 136 16.64 5.89 -18.80
CA ASN A 136 15.60 6.01 -19.82
C ASN A 136 14.53 7.00 -19.40
N TRP A 137 14.05 7.78 -20.35
CA TRP A 137 12.94 8.71 -20.18
C TRP A 137 11.74 8.23 -20.98
N ILE A 138 10.55 8.45 -20.45
CA ILE A 138 9.26 8.21 -21.11
C ILE A 138 8.40 9.48 -20.99
N SER A 139 7.66 9.82 -22.04
CA SER A 139 6.75 10.96 -21.99
C SER A 139 5.54 10.65 -21.08
N PRO A 140 4.88 11.67 -20.48
CA PRO A 140 3.65 11.45 -19.72
C PRO A 140 2.54 10.75 -20.52
N GLU A 141 2.44 11.06 -21.81
CA GLU A 141 1.44 10.47 -22.71
C GLU A 141 1.73 8.97 -22.94
N ASP A 142 2.98 8.62 -23.27
CA ASP A 142 3.40 7.22 -23.46
C ASP A 142 3.32 6.41 -22.16
N TYR A 143 3.60 7.05 -21.02
CA TYR A 143 3.48 6.46 -19.70
C TYR A 143 2.03 6.10 -19.38
N GLU A 144 1.10 7.03 -19.60
CA GLU A 144 -0.33 6.78 -19.39
C GLU A 144 -0.85 5.67 -20.33
N ALA A 145 -0.45 5.70 -21.61
CA ALA A 145 -0.77 4.63 -22.55
C ALA A 145 -0.24 3.26 -22.08
N ALA A 146 0.99 3.21 -21.56
CA ALA A 146 1.57 1.99 -20.99
C ALA A 146 0.83 1.53 -19.72
N ILE A 147 0.33 2.45 -18.90
CA ILE A 147 -0.50 2.10 -17.74
C ILE A 147 -1.80 1.44 -18.19
N GLN A 148 -2.54 2.11 -19.08
CA GLN A 148 -3.83 1.64 -19.58
C GLN A 148 -3.71 0.32 -20.33
N ALA A 149 -2.55 0.01 -20.91
CA ALA A 149 -2.30 -1.27 -21.57
C ALA A 149 -2.06 -2.44 -20.59
N ARG A 150 -1.66 -2.18 -19.33
CA ARG A 150 -1.13 -3.22 -18.43
C ARG A 150 -1.88 -3.39 -17.13
N PHE A 151 -2.32 -2.30 -16.51
CA PHE A 151 -2.90 -2.32 -15.16
C PHE A 151 -4.41 -2.57 -15.10
N PRO A 152 -5.24 -2.22 -16.10
CA PRO A 152 -6.66 -2.52 -16.04
C PRO A 152 -6.94 -4.01 -15.79
N GLY A 153 -7.52 -4.32 -14.63
CA GLY A 153 -7.89 -5.68 -14.23
C GLY A 153 -6.72 -6.62 -13.87
N CYS A 154 -5.50 -6.12 -13.68
CA CYS A 154 -4.32 -6.96 -13.44
C CYS A 154 -4.36 -7.77 -12.14
N MET A 155 -5.18 -7.37 -11.16
CA MET A 155 -5.31 -8.03 -9.86
C MET A 155 -6.60 -8.85 -9.73
N LYS A 156 -7.30 -9.14 -10.83
CA LYS A 156 -8.55 -9.90 -10.79
C LYS A 156 -8.34 -11.29 -10.16
N GLY A 157 -9.10 -11.60 -9.11
CA GLY A 157 -8.98 -12.85 -8.35
C GLY A 157 -7.77 -12.89 -7.39
N ARG A 158 -7.08 -11.77 -7.20
CA ARG A 158 -5.94 -11.63 -6.28
C ARG A 158 -6.29 -10.68 -5.14
N THR A 159 -5.51 -10.78 -4.06
CA THR A 159 -5.58 -9.84 -2.93
C THR A 159 -4.72 -8.63 -3.23
N MET A 160 -5.27 -7.44 -3.07
CA MET A 160 -4.50 -6.20 -3.07
C MET A 160 -4.01 -5.91 -1.66
N TYR A 161 -2.71 -6.00 -1.43
CA TYR A 161 -2.07 -5.64 -0.18
C TYR A 161 -1.72 -4.16 -0.17
N VAL A 162 -2.11 -3.46 0.89
CA VAL A 162 -1.74 -2.07 1.17
C VAL A 162 -0.67 -2.10 2.26
N VAL A 163 0.58 -1.83 1.86
CA VAL A 163 1.77 -1.93 2.70
C VAL A 163 2.21 -0.53 3.13
N PRO A 164 1.91 -0.09 4.36
CA PRO A 164 2.45 1.14 4.92
C PRO A 164 3.90 0.93 5.36
N TYR A 165 4.82 1.74 4.86
CA TYR A 165 6.25 1.60 5.16
C TYR A 165 6.95 2.93 5.45
N SER A 166 8.00 2.85 6.27
CA SER A 166 8.92 3.93 6.59
C SER A 166 10.32 3.59 6.12
N MET A 167 10.90 4.50 5.35
CA MET A 167 12.31 4.51 4.99
C MET A 167 13.11 5.22 6.09
N GLY A 168 13.73 4.43 6.96
CA GLY A 168 14.45 4.89 8.14
C GLY A 168 13.65 4.78 9.43
N PRO A 169 14.25 5.15 10.59
CA PRO A 169 13.60 5.06 11.89
C PRO A 169 12.36 5.96 11.96
N ILE A 170 11.23 5.44 12.47
CA ILE A 170 9.93 6.14 12.46
C ILE A 170 9.96 7.51 13.17
N ALA A 171 10.82 7.67 14.18
CA ALA A 171 10.99 8.94 14.89
C ALA A 171 11.93 9.95 14.21
N SER A 172 12.58 9.58 13.10
CA SER A 172 13.57 10.43 12.44
C SER A 172 12.89 11.51 11.58
N PRO A 173 13.32 12.78 11.66
CA PRO A 173 12.80 13.85 10.80
C PRO A 173 13.19 13.68 9.31
N LEU A 174 14.20 12.86 9.03
CA LEU A 174 14.64 12.55 7.67
C LEU A 174 13.87 11.38 7.06
N SER A 175 13.08 10.66 7.86
CA SER A 175 12.35 9.51 7.38
C SER A 175 11.26 9.89 6.37
N LYS A 176 11.10 9.01 5.39
CA LYS A 176 10.07 9.13 4.36
C LYS A 176 9.09 8.00 4.52
N PHE A 177 7.82 8.35 4.56
CA PHE A 177 6.73 7.40 4.70
C PHE A 177 6.06 7.18 3.34
N GLY A 178 5.62 5.97 3.09
CA GLY A 178 4.99 5.59 1.83
C GLY A 178 3.95 4.50 2.02
N ILE A 179 3.15 4.35 0.96
CA ILE A 179 2.19 3.26 0.80
C ILE A 179 2.58 2.52 -0.47
N GLU A 180 2.83 1.22 -0.36
CA GLU A 180 3.00 0.33 -1.48
C GLU A 180 1.76 -0.53 -1.66
N ILE A 181 1.20 -0.52 -2.87
CA ILE A 181 0.14 -1.43 -3.27
C ILE A 181 0.75 -2.57 -4.07
N THR A 182 0.51 -3.80 -3.65
CA THR A 182 1.05 -5.00 -4.30
C THR A 182 0.03 -6.14 -4.28
N ASP A 183 0.05 -7.01 -5.28
CA ASP A 183 -0.72 -8.26 -5.27
C ASP A 183 0.10 -9.48 -4.79
N SER A 184 1.36 -9.26 -4.42
CA SER A 184 2.28 -10.34 -4.06
C SER A 184 2.54 -10.39 -2.55
N ALA A 185 2.10 -11.47 -1.91
CA ALA A 185 2.41 -11.74 -0.50
C ALA A 185 3.93 -11.93 -0.27
N TYR A 186 4.69 -12.33 -1.31
CA TYR A 186 6.15 -12.39 -1.24
C TYR A 186 6.76 -10.98 -1.07
N VAL A 187 6.23 -10.00 -1.80
CA VAL A 187 6.65 -8.59 -1.67
C VAL A 187 6.32 -8.07 -0.27
N VAL A 188 5.14 -8.38 0.28
CA VAL A 188 4.77 -7.98 1.64
C VAL A 188 5.77 -8.50 2.69
N ASN A 189 6.06 -9.80 2.69
CA ASN A 189 7.03 -10.40 3.62
C ASN A 189 8.45 -9.84 3.42
N SER A 190 8.85 -9.56 2.18
CA SER A 190 10.16 -8.95 1.89
C SER A 190 10.23 -7.50 2.39
N MET A 191 9.15 -6.72 2.20
CA MET A 191 9.04 -5.35 2.68
C MET A 191 9.09 -5.27 4.20
N ARG A 192 8.55 -6.29 4.90
CA ARG A 192 8.68 -6.42 6.36
C ARG A 192 10.12 -6.45 6.85
N ILE A 193 10.97 -7.17 6.12
CA ILE A 193 12.38 -7.32 6.47
C ILE A 193 13.17 -6.06 6.09
N MET A 194 12.88 -5.50 4.91
CA MET A 194 13.66 -4.42 4.31
C MET A 194 13.29 -3.02 4.81
N THR A 195 12.06 -2.85 5.31
CA THR A 195 11.51 -1.56 5.74
C THR A 195 10.86 -1.68 7.10
N ARG A 196 10.57 -0.55 7.75
CA ARG A 196 9.71 -0.56 8.94
C ARG A 196 8.29 -0.45 8.42
N MET A 197 7.45 -1.45 8.66
CA MET A 197 6.08 -1.49 8.17
C MET A 197 5.10 -1.74 9.32
N GLY A 198 3.83 -1.36 9.10
CA GLY A 198 2.73 -1.69 10.01
C GLY A 198 1.96 -0.50 10.57
N GLU A 199 1.23 -0.74 11.66
CA GLU A 199 0.31 0.24 12.26
C GLU A 199 1.00 1.54 12.71
N GLU A 200 2.20 1.46 13.28
CA GLU A 200 2.95 2.67 13.69
C GLU A 200 3.22 3.63 12.52
N VAL A 201 3.34 3.09 11.31
CA VAL A 201 3.52 3.89 10.10
C VAL A 201 2.18 4.48 9.64
N LEU A 202 1.08 3.74 9.76
CA LEU A 202 -0.26 4.25 9.47
C LEU A 202 -0.61 5.43 10.36
N ASP A 203 -0.29 5.34 11.65
CA ASP A 203 -0.51 6.42 12.61
C ASP A 203 0.23 7.69 12.20
N LYS A 204 1.48 7.57 11.73
CA LYS A 204 2.23 8.72 11.20
C LYS A 204 1.69 9.25 9.88
N LEU A 205 1.17 8.37 9.01
CA LEU A 205 0.56 8.75 7.73
C LEU A 205 -0.84 9.36 7.88
N SER A 206 -1.48 9.17 9.03
CA SER A 206 -2.74 9.84 9.37
C SER A 206 -2.57 11.36 9.53
N ASP A 207 -1.35 11.80 9.82
CA ASP A 207 -0.97 13.21 9.85
C ASP A 207 -0.80 13.73 8.41
N ASN A 208 -1.77 14.54 7.96
CA ASN A 208 -1.81 15.12 6.61
C ASN A 208 -0.61 16.01 6.25
N SER A 209 0.27 16.32 7.21
CA SER A 209 1.52 17.05 7.00
C SER A 209 2.63 16.21 6.37
N VAL A 210 2.51 14.88 6.38
CA VAL A 210 3.54 13.97 5.88
C VAL A 210 3.41 13.77 4.38
N ARG A 211 4.50 14.00 3.64
CA ARG A 211 4.56 13.69 2.21
C ARG A 211 4.64 12.17 2.02
N THR A 212 3.53 11.58 1.57
CA THR A 212 3.43 10.14 1.27
C THR A 212 4.01 9.83 -0.10
N LEU A 213 4.86 8.81 -0.18
CA LEU A 213 5.26 8.19 -1.44
C LEU A 213 4.26 7.10 -1.82
N SER A 214 3.66 7.22 -3.00
CA SER A 214 2.79 6.20 -3.56
C SER A 214 3.59 5.25 -4.42
N ARG A 215 3.56 3.96 -4.12
CA ARG A 215 4.19 2.91 -4.89
C ARG A 215 3.14 1.91 -5.35
N PHE A 216 3.24 1.48 -6.60
CA PHE A 216 2.33 0.52 -7.19
C PHE A 216 3.11 -0.63 -7.81
N HIS A 217 2.73 -1.86 -7.47
CA HIS A 217 3.32 -3.11 -7.96
C HIS A 217 2.19 -4.07 -8.32
N ALA A 218 2.32 -4.73 -9.47
CA ALA A 218 1.45 -5.84 -9.86
C ALA A 218 2.30 -6.90 -10.55
N GLN A 219 2.14 -8.16 -10.17
CA GLN A 219 2.73 -9.26 -10.93
C GLN A 219 2.01 -9.44 -12.26
N PRO A 220 2.71 -9.85 -13.33
CA PRO A 220 2.07 -10.12 -14.62
C PRO A 220 0.88 -11.08 -14.49
N ILE A 221 -0.11 -10.89 -15.37
CA ILE A 221 -1.17 -11.87 -15.56
C ILE A 221 -0.51 -13.09 -16.22
N SER A 222 -0.57 -14.25 -15.56
CA SER A 222 -0.07 -15.53 -16.06
C SER A 222 -1.03 -16.15 -17.06
#